data_AF-A0A2N6BZ42-F1
#
_entry.id   AF-A0A2N6BZ42-F1
#
_cell.length_a   1.000
_cell.length_b   1.000
_cell.length_c   1.000
_cell.angle_alpha   90.00
_cell.angle_beta   90.00
_cell.angle_gamma   90.00
#
_symmetry.space_group_name_H-M   'P 1'
#
loop_
_entity.id
_entity.type
_entity.pdbx_description
1 polymer ?
#
loop_
_entity_poly.entity_id
_entity_poly.type
_entity_poly.pdbx_seq_one_letter_code
_entity_poly.pdbx_strand_id
1 'polypeptide(L)'
;MTTSTPHFETLMGQLNKQVNYTCAFIHILDQEQAGLLKMGMSVLMQISKQKENGLRKMIYLDDQIQATAAAISGVEPSSEEREIIQLRDLYPFLQPHEVEELDTLRENLSSLRQEIDRKSYINHSFTEDILRYLGDAISLISDGVSCDPSYSNRGHLAKIDKAGPSLLSREV
;
A
#
# COMPACT_ATOMS: atom_id res chain seq x y z
N MET A 1 6.78 25.87 39.15
CA MET A 1 7.17 24.47 39.41
C MET A 1 6.45 23.63 38.36
N THR A 2 7.16 23.25 37.31
CA THR A 2 6.65 22.56 36.12
C THR A 2 6.76 21.06 36.35
N THR A 3 5.73 20.46 36.95
CA THR A 3 5.62 19.00 37.00
C THR A 3 5.09 18.54 35.65
N SER A 4 6.00 18.31 34.70
CA SER A 4 5.73 17.50 33.51
C SER A 4 5.11 16.19 33.99
N THR A 5 3.88 15.92 33.58
CA THR A 5 3.15 14.71 34.00
C THR A 5 3.93 13.49 33.48
N PRO A 6 4.32 12.51 34.30
CA PRO A 6 5.16 11.37 33.87
C PRO A 6 4.55 10.58 32.69
N HIS A 7 3.22 10.64 32.56
CA HIS A 7 2.49 10.06 31.42
C HIS A 7 2.69 10.85 30.11
N PHE A 8 2.84 12.17 30.16
CA PHE A 8 3.11 13.00 28.99
C PHE A 8 4.50 12.72 28.41
N GLU A 9 5.54 12.64 29.24
CA GLU A 9 6.89 12.27 28.77
C GLU A 9 6.91 10.89 28.11
N THR A 10 6.15 9.95 28.68
CA THR A 10 5.99 8.60 28.11
C THR A 10 5.31 8.64 26.74
N LEU A 11 4.21 9.40 26.62
CA LEU A 11 3.48 9.60 25.36
C LEU A 11 4.40 10.21 24.29
N MET A 12 5.13 11.27 24.64
CA MET A 12 6.07 11.94 23.74
C MET A 12 7.20 11.01 23.30
N GLY A 13 7.72 10.19 24.21
CA GLY A 13 8.71 9.16 23.89
C GLY A 13 8.17 8.10 22.92
N GLN A 14 6.90 7.70 23.05
CA GLN A 14 6.24 6.77 22.13
C GLN A 14 5.98 7.40 20.75
N LEU A 15 5.49 8.64 20.70
CA LEU A 15 5.26 9.38 19.46
C LEU A 15 6.56 9.60 18.68
N ASN A 16 7.66 9.95 19.36
CA ASN A 16 8.97 10.06 18.71
C ASN A 16 9.48 8.72 18.14
N LYS A 17 9.29 7.62 18.88
CA LYS A 17 9.58 6.27 18.35
C LYS A 17 8.74 5.99 17.12
N GLN A 18 7.46 6.34 17.15
CA GLN A 18 6.56 6.16 16.03
C GLN A 18 7.00 6.94 14.80
N VAL A 19 7.42 8.20 14.95
CA VAL A 19 8.01 9.01 13.85
C VAL A 19 9.18 8.26 13.23
N ASN A 20 10.14 7.79 14.04
CA ASN A 20 11.31 7.07 13.56
C ASN A 20 10.94 5.78 12.81
N TYR A 21 10.00 4.99 13.33
CA TYR A 21 9.51 3.80 12.65
C TYR A 21 8.78 4.11 11.34
N THR A 22 8.01 5.20 11.31
CA THR A 22 7.29 5.64 10.12
C THR A 22 8.28 6.07 9.03
N CYS A 23 9.33 6.82 9.38
CA CYS A 23 10.43 7.16 8.47
C CYS A 23 11.15 5.91 7.95
N ALA A 24 11.46 4.95 8.84
CA ALA A 24 12.08 3.69 8.43
C ALA A 24 11.17 2.88 7.50
N PHE A 25 9.85 2.92 7.72
CA PHE A 25 8.87 2.25 6.87
C PHE A 25 8.79 2.88 5.48
N ILE A 26 8.82 4.21 5.38
CA ILE A 26 8.92 4.93 4.11
C ILE A 26 10.14 4.47 3.32
N HIS A 27 11.29 4.30 3.97
CA HIS A 27 12.49 3.78 3.31
C HIS A 27 12.33 2.33 2.80
N ILE A 28 11.57 1.49 3.51
CA ILE A 28 11.21 0.15 3.02
C ILE A 28 10.35 0.25 1.74
N LEU A 29 9.41 1.21 1.68
CA LEU A 29 8.61 1.44 0.47
C LEU A 29 9.44 1.97 -0.71
N ASP A 30 10.46 2.79 -0.45
CA ASP A 30 11.41 3.24 -1.47
C ASP A 30 12.24 2.06 -2.03
N GLN A 31 12.68 1.16 -1.15
CA GLN A 31 13.34 -0.07 -1.55
C GLN A 31 12.41 -0.98 -2.36
N GLU A 32 11.14 -1.08 -1.96
CA GLU A 32 10.12 -1.83 -2.70
C GLU A 32 9.96 -1.28 -4.11
N GLN A 33 9.81 0.03 -4.26
CA GLN A 33 9.70 0.69 -5.57
C GLN A 33 10.93 0.38 -6.45
N ALA A 34 12.14 0.50 -5.89
CA ALA A 34 13.38 0.18 -6.61
C ALA A 34 13.47 -1.31 -6.98
N GLY A 35 12.98 -2.19 -6.11
CA GLY A 35 12.92 -3.64 -6.35
C GLY A 35 11.92 -4.01 -7.44
N LEU A 36 10.77 -3.34 -7.46
CA LEU A 36 9.72 -3.51 -8.46
C LEU A 36 10.22 -3.10 -9.85
N LEU A 37 10.88 -1.93 -9.95
CA LEU A 37 11.47 -1.47 -11.21
C LEU A 37 12.50 -2.44 -11.81
N LYS A 38 13.21 -3.18 -10.94
CA LYS A 38 14.21 -4.18 -11.35
C LYS A 38 13.65 -5.59 -11.52
N MET A 39 12.36 -5.81 -11.24
CA MET A 39 11.73 -7.13 -11.22
C MET A 39 12.47 -8.16 -10.34
N GLY A 40 13.10 -7.70 -9.25
CA GLY A 40 13.97 -8.51 -8.42
C GLY A 40 13.17 -9.36 -7.42
N MET A 41 12.66 -10.53 -7.84
CA MET A 41 11.77 -11.36 -7.03
C MET A 41 12.29 -11.73 -5.62
N SER A 42 13.59 -12.07 -5.50
CA SER A 42 14.20 -12.40 -4.21
C SER A 42 14.26 -11.21 -3.26
N VAL A 43 14.55 -10.02 -3.80
CA VAL A 43 14.59 -8.75 -3.06
C VAL A 43 13.18 -8.35 -2.64
N LEU A 44 12.19 -8.46 -3.53
CA LEU A 44 10.79 -8.16 -3.23
C LEU A 44 10.23 -9.05 -2.12
N MET A 45 10.59 -10.34 -2.09
CA MET A 45 10.15 -11.24 -1.02
C MET A 45 10.78 -10.90 0.34
N GLN A 46 12.04 -10.44 0.37
CA GLN A 46 12.67 -9.95 1.59
C GLN A 46 12.01 -8.64 2.08
N ILE A 47 11.77 -7.71 1.16
CA ILE A 47 11.12 -6.43 1.45
C ILE A 47 9.70 -6.64 1.98
N SER A 48 8.94 -7.58 1.41
CA SER A 48 7.60 -7.93 1.90
C SER A 48 7.60 -8.34 3.38
N LYS A 49 8.56 -9.18 3.79
CA LYS A 49 8.73 -9.56 5.21
C LYS A 49 9.12 -8.38 6.10
N GLN A 50 9.96 -7.48 5.60
CA GLN A 50 10.34 -6.26 6.33
C GLN A 50 9.13 -5.33 6.50
N LYS A 51 8.31 -5.19 5.46
CA LYS A 51 7.07 -4.40 5.47
C LYS A 51 6.08 -4.96 6.49
N GLU A 52 5.85 -6.26 6.50
CA GLU A 52 4.97 -6.91 7.48
C GLU A 52 5.45 -6.68 8.92
N ASN A 53 6.75 -6.84 9.19
CA ASN A 53 7.33 -6.58 10.50
C ASN A 53 7.20 -5.10 10.90
N GLY A 54 7.46 -4.19 9.96
CA GLY A 54 7.29 -2.74 10.15
C GLY A 54 5.86 -2.37 10.55
N LEU A 55 4.86 -2.88 9.83
CA LEU A 55 3.44 -2.65 10.13
C LEU A 55 3.06 -3.17 11.52
N ARG A 56 3.49 -4.38 11.89
CA ARG A 56 3.21 -4.94 13.23
C ARG A 56 3.79 -4.06 14.34
N LYS A 57 5.00 -3.52 14.15
CA LYS A 57 5.61 -2.59 15.12
C LYS A 57 4.86 -1.27 15.22
N MET A 58 4.38 -0.73 14.09
CA MET A 58 3.58 0.49 14.09
C MET A 58 2.24 0.29 14.83
N ILE A 59 1.54 -0.80 14.54
CA ILE A 59 0.27 -1.16 15.22
C ILE A 59 0.48 -1.30 16.73
N TYR A 60 1.55 -1.99 17.14
CA TYR A 60 1.88 -2.14 18.56
C TYR A 60 2.14 -0.80 19.25
N LEU A 61 2.82 0.14 18.57
CA LEU A 61 3.05 1.48 19.09
C LEU A 61 1.78 2.32 19.14
N ASP A 62 0.92 2.21 18.15
CA ASP A 62 -0.41 2.84 18.16
C ASP A 62 -1.23 2.37 19.36
N ASP A 63 -1.23 1.07 19.67
CA ASP A 63 -1.89 0.52 20.84
C ASP A 63 -1.30 1.07 22.16
N GLN A 64 0.03 1.20 22.25
CA GLN A 64 0.69 1.80 23.43
C GLN A 64 0.35 3.28 23.61
N ILE A 65 0.29 4.03 22.51
CA ILE A 65 -0.08 5.45 22.50
C ILE A 65 -1.53 5.60 22.96
N GLN A 66 -2.45 4.77 22.46
CA GLN A 66 -3.85 4.76 22.88
C GLN A 66 -4.00 4.43 24.36
N ALA A 67 -3.27 3.43 24.87
CA ALA A 67 -3.28 3.08 26.29
C ALA A 67 -2.75 4.24 27.17
N THR A 68 -1.72 4.95 26.70
CA THR A 68 -1.16 6.10 27.44
C THR A 68 -2.10 7.30 27.37
N ALA A 69 -2.75 7.54 26.23
CA ALA A 69 -3.76 8.58 26.07
C ALA A 69 -4.97 8.35 26.99
N ALA A 70 -5.44 7.10 27.10
CA ALA A 70 -6.51 6.71 28.04
C ALA A 70 -6.14 6.98 29.49
N ALA A 71 -4.88 6.69 29.88
CA ALA A 71 -4.38 6.98 31.22
C ALA A 71 -4.34 8.49 31.52
N ILE A 72 -4.08 9.34 30.52
CA ILE A 72 -4.06 10.80 30.68
C ILE A 72 -5.48 11.37 30.78
N SER A 73 -6.40 10.92 29.92
CA SER A 73 -7.79 11.42 29.89
C SER A 73 -8.66 10.86 31.01
N GLY A 74 -8.21 9.80 31.70
CA GLY A 74 -8.98 9.11 32.74
C GLY A 74 -10.17 8.32 32.19
N VAL A 75 -10.21 8.09 30.87
CA VAL A 75 -11.24 7.28 30.21
C VAL A 75 -10.77 5.83 30.25
N GLU A 76 -11.43 4.99 31.05
CA GLU A 76 -11.24 3.54 30.93
C GLU A 76 -11.84 3.09 29.59
N PRO A 77 -11.12 2.31 28.78
CA PRO A 77 -11.66 1.81 27.51
C PRO A 77 -12.85 0.90 27.83
N SER A 78 -14.07 1.37 27.52
CA SER A 78 -15.27 0.58 27.70
C SER A 78 -15.21 -0.66 26.82
N SER A 79 -15.54 -1.81 27.42
CA SER A 79 -15.28 -3.16 26.91
C SER A 79 -15.94 -3.53 25.56
N GLU A 80 -16.82 -2.68 25.02
CA GLU A 80 -17.67 -3.03 23.89
C GLU A 80 -17.26 -2.33 22.58
N GLU A 81 -16.65 -1.15 22.66
CA GLU A 81 -16.05 -0.45 21.52
C GLU A 81 -14.80 0.30 22.02
N ARG A 82 -13.62 -0.06 21.50
CA ARG A 82 -12.39 0.72 21.76
C ARG A 82 -12.54 2.08 21.07
N GLU A 83 -13.12 3.03 21.78
CA GLU A 83 -13.18 4.41 21.31
C GLU A 83 -11.73 4.92 21.16
N ILE A 84 -11.37 5.31 19.93
CA ILE A 84 -10.04 5.81 19.63
C ILE A 84 -9.95 7.22 20.21
N ILE A 85 -9.07 7.43 21.17
CA ILE A 85 -8.83 8.72 21.78
C ILE A 85 -8.01 9.56 20.79
N GLN A 86 -8.55 10.71 20.39
CA GLN A 86 -7.81 11.61 19.54
C GLN A 86 -6.78 12.35 20.39
N LEU A 87 -5.58 12.58 19.86
CA LEU A 87 -4.55 13.33 20.58
C LEU A 87 -5.00 14.75 20.95
N ARG A 88 -5.95 15.32 20.21
CA ARG A 88 -6.59 16.63 20.53
C ARG A 88 -7.43 16.59 21.80
N ASP A 89 -8.01 15.43 22.11
CA ASP A 89 -8.85 15.27 23.30
C ASP A 89 -8.02 15.32 24.59
N LEU A 90 -6.69 15.25 24.47
CA LEU A 90 -5.75 15.40 25.59
C LEU A 90 -5.49 16.86 25.96
N TYR A 91 -5.82 17.84 25.11
CA TYR A 91 -5.49 19.26 25.34
C TYR A 91 -6.00 19.83 26.66
N PRO A 92 -7.21 19.50 27.14
CA PRO A 92 -7.69 19.99 28.44
C PRO A 92 -6.84 19.52 29.63
N PHE A 93 -6.05 18.47 29.44
CA PHE A 93 -5.22 17.84 30.49
C PHE A 93 -3.74 18.25 30.41
N LEU A 94 -3.37 19.05 29.41
CA LEU A 94 -2.01 19.43 29.11
C LEU A 94 -1.76 20.93 29.35
N GLN A 95 -0.52 21.27 29.65
CA GLN A 95 -0.06 22.65 29.70
C GLN A 95 0.08 23.22 28.27
N PRO A 96 0.00 24.56 28.08
CA PRO A 96 0.08 25.16 26.75
C PRO A 96 1.33 24.79 25.93
N HIS A 97 2.48 24.62 26.59
CA HIS A 97 3.73 24.21 25.93
C HIS A 97 3.69 22.73 25.50
N GLU A 98 3.07 21.86 26.30
CA GLU A 98 2.89 20.44 25.99
C GLU A 98 1.92 20.24 24.80
N VAL A 99 0.92 21.11 24.68
CA VAL A 99 0.00 21.13 23.54
C VAL A 99 0.74 21.47 22.24
N GLU A 100 1.61 22.49 22.25
CA GLU A 100 2.37 22.89 21.06
C GLU A 100 3.34 21.79 20.58
N GLU A 101 4.02 21.12 21.52
CA GLU A 101 4.89 19.99 21.20
C GLU A 101 4.10 18.80 20.62
N LEU A 102 2.95 18.47 21.22
CA LEU A 102 2.08 17.40 20.76
C LEU A 102 1.49 17.70 19.38
N ASP A 103 1.09 18.94 19.11
CA ASP A 103 0.59 19.38 17.81
C ASP A 103 1.63 19.21 16.71
N THR A 104 2.87 19.64 16.98
CA THR A 104 4.00 19.49 16.05
C THR A 104 4.24 18.03 15.69
N LEU A 105 4.26 17.13 16.68
CA LEU A 105 4.43 15.70 16.42
C LEU A 105 3.24 15.10 15.68
N ARG A 106 2.00 15.49 15.99
CA ARG A 106 0.81 15.02 15.28
C ARG A 106 0.85 15.42 13.81
N GLU A 107 1.19 16.66 13.50
CA GLU A 107 1.30 17.15 12.13
C GLU A 107 2.38 16.39 11.36
N ASN A 108 3.56 16.21 11.97
CA ASN A 108 4.63 15.42 11.40
C ASN A 108 4.20 13.97 11.11
N LEU A 109 3.55 13.30 12.06
CA LEU A 109 3.05 11.94 11.87
C LEU A 109 1.97 11.87 10.78
N SER A 110 1.08 12.86 10.71
CA SER A 110 0.04 12.91 9.67
C SER A 110 0.64 13.04 8.27
N SER A 111 1.66 13.89 8.11
CA SER A 111 2.41 14.07 6.86
C SER A 111 3.13 12.79 6.46
N LEU A 112 3.80 12.13 7.40
CA LEU A 112 4.49 10.86 7.14
C LEU A 112 3.52 9.73 6.76
N ARG A 113 2.35 9.66 7.40
CA ARG A 113 1.31 8.67 7.04
C ARG A 113 0.76 8.92 5.64
N GLN A 114 0.53 10.18 5.27
CA GLN A 114 0.15 10.52 3.89
C GLN A 114 1.20 10.09 2.87
N GLU A 115 2.50 10.24 3.19
CA GLU A 115 3.56 9.76 2.29
C GLU A 115 3.59 8.23 2.18
N ILE A 116 3.31 7.51 3.28
CA ILE A 116 3.12 6.05 3.25
C ILE A 116 1.97 5.66 2.33
N ASP A 117 0.82 6.30 2.46
CA ASP A 117 -0.36 6.01 1.65
C ASP A 117 -0.07 6.26 0.17
N ARG A 118 0.58 7.40 -0.13
CA ARG A 118 1.00 7.76 -1.49
C ARG A 118 1.95 6.73 -2.09
N LYS A 119 3.01 6.35 -1.39
CA LYS A 119 4.00 5.38 -1.88
C LYS A 119 3.40 3.98 -2.04
N SER A 120 2.57 3.57 -1.07
CA SER A 120 1.89 2.27 -1.11
C SER A 120 0.95 2.20 -2.32
N TYR A 121 0.21 3.27 -2.60
CA TYR A 121 -0.62 3.38 -3.79
C TYR A 121 0.18 3.27 -5.09
N ILE A 122 1.30 4.00 -5.20
CA ILE A 122 2.18 3.95 -6.38
C ILE A 122 2.72 2.53 -6.59
N ASN A 123 3.26 1.89 -5.54
CA ASN A 123 3.81 0.54 -5.65
C ASN A 123 2.73 -0.49 -6.01
N HIS A 124 1.53 -0.34 -5.46
CA HIS A 124 0.40 -1.20 -5.77
C HIS A 124 -0.04 -1.06 -7.23
N SER A 125 -0.32 0.16 -7.69
CA SER A 125 -0.70 0.44 -9.08
C SER A 125 0.35 -0.06 -10.07
N PHE A 126 1.63 0.15 -9.78
CA PHE A 126 2.72 -0.35 -10.61
C PHE A 126 2.73 -1.88 -10.70
N THR A 127 2.47 -2.57 -9.59
CA THR A 127 2.38 -4.03 -9.56
C THR A 127 1.20 -4.54 -10.37
N GLU A 128 0.04 -3.89 -10.28
CA GLU A 128 -1.14 -4.22 -11.08
C GLU A 128 -0.89 -4.07 -12.58
N ASP A 129 -0.26 -2.97 -12.98
CA ASP A 129 0.11 -2.71 -14.38
C ASP A 129 1.07 -3.79 -14.91
N ILE A 130 2.09 -4.16 -14.13
CA ILE A 130 3.01 -5.23 -14.50
C ILE A 130 2.28 -6.56 -14.66
N LEU A 131 1.42 -6.92 -13.72
CA LEU A 131 0.65 -8.16 -13.78
C LEU A 131 -0.21 -8.21 -15.04
N ARG A 132 -0.83 -7.07 -15.40
CA ARG A 132 -1.60 -6.94 -16.63
C ARG A 132 -0.72 -7.14 -17.87
N TYR A 133 0.41 -6.44 -17.98
CA TYR A 133 1.31 -6.58 -19.12
C TYR A 133 1.90 -7.99 -19.26
N LEU A 134 2.24 -8.63 -18.14
CA LEU A 134 2.68 -10.03 -18.14
C LEU A 134 1.56 -10.96 -18.58
N GLY A 135 0.32 -10.73 -18.13
CA GLY A 135 -0.87 -11.45 -18.59
C GLY A 135 -1.06 -11.32 -20.10
N ASP A 136 -1.02 -10.10 -20.63
CA ASP A 136 -1.17 -9.82 -22.06
C ASP A 136 -0.04 -10.48 -22.89
N ALA A 137 1.20 -10.44 -22.40
CA ALA A 137 2.34 -11.08 -23.05
C ALA A 137 2.24 -12.61 -23.05
N ILE A 138 1.80 -13.20 -21.93
CA ILE A 138 1.55 -14.64 -21.84
C ILE A 138 0.45 -15.04 -22.81
N SER A 139 -0.67 -14.30 -22.87
CA SER A 139 -1.75 -14.54 -23.82
C SER A 139 -1.27 -14.45 -25.27
N LEU A 140 -0.46 -13.45 -25.62
CA LEU A 140 0.10 -13.32 -26.96
C LEU A 140 0.97 -14.53 -27.35
N ILE A 141 1.79 -15.02 -26.42
CA ILE A 141 2.64 -16.20 -26.64
C ILE A 141 1.78 -17.47 -26.72
N SER A 142 0.81 -17.67 -25.83
CA SER A 142 -0.01 -18.88 -25.80
C SER A 142 -0.99 -18.97 -26.97
N ASP A 143 -1.57 -17.84 -27.39
CA ASP A 143 -2.50 -17.80 -28.51
C ASP A 143 -1.76 -17.92 -29.85
N GLY A 144 -0.54 -17.38 -29.94
CA GLY A 144 0.36 -17.59 -31.08
C GLY A 144 0.86 -19.03 -31.23
N VAL A 145 1.03 -19.77 -30.13
CA VAL A 145 1.37 -21.21 -30.16
C VAL A 145 0.16 -22.09 -30.52
N SER A 146 -1.06 -21.55 -30.42
CA SER A 146 -2.31 -22.27 -30.71
C SER A 146 -2.77 -22.13 -32.17
N CYS A 147 -2.05 -21.40 -33.01
CA CYS A 147 -2.41 -21.15 -34.42
C CYS A 147 -1.28 -21.54 -35.38
N ASP A 148 -1.06 -22.86 -35.55
CA ASP A 148 -0.92 -23.43 -36.90
C ASP A 148 -0.99 -24.97 -36.89
N PRO A 149 -1.93 -25.55 -37.68
CA PRO A 149 -1.50 -26.62 -38.56
C PRO A 149 -2.01 -26.34 -39.97
N SER A 150 -1.63 -25.24 -40.61
CA SER A 150 -2.11 -24.94 -41.97
C SER A 150 -1.04 -24.44 -42.93
N TYR A 151 0.17 -25.02 -42.86
CA TYR A 151 1.08 -25.09 -44.01
C TYR A 151 1.13 -26.47 -44.69
N SER A 152 0.29 -27.42 -44.27
CA SER A 152 0.16 -28.74 -44.88
C SER A 152 -1.31 -29.08 -45.09
N ASN A 153 -1.89 -28.66 -46.22
CA ASN A 153 -2.92 -29.41 -46.93
C ASN A 153 -3.21 -28.75 -48.29
N ARG A 154 -2.22 -28.78 -49.18
CA ARG A 154 -2.48 -28.80 -50.61
C ARG A 154 -2.90 -30.23 -50.99
N GLY A 155 -4.14 -30.38 -51.42
CA GLY A 155 -4.55 -31.47 -52.31
C GLY A 155 -5.58 -32.44 -51.73
N HIS A 156 -6.87 -32.07 -51.81
CA HIS A 156 -7.85 -32.96 -52.42
C HIS A 156 -9.07 -32.15 -52.92
N LEU A 157 -9.31 -32.30 -54.23
CA LEU A 157 -10.39 -31.71 -55.01
C LEU A 157 -11.77 -32.34 -54.70
N ALA A 158 -12.80 -31.58 -55.09
CA ALA A 158 -14.22 -31.91 -55.30
C ALA A 158 -15.11 -31.87 -54.03
N LYS A 159 -16.18 -31.06 -53.97
CA LYS A 159 -17.18 -30.78 -55.03
C LYS A 159 -17.69 -29.33 -54.98
N ILE A 160 -17.79 -28.76 -56.17
CA ILE A 160 -18.62 -27.61 -56.51
C ILE A 160 -20.08 -28.08 -56.54
N ASP A 161 -21.00 -27.38 -55.89
CA ASP A 161 -22.36 -27.24 -56.42
C ASP A 161 -23.01 -25.91 -56.00
N LYS A 162 -23.85 -25.43 -56.92
CA LYS A 162 -24.27 -24.04 -57.16
C LYS A 162 -25.45 -23.58 -56.29
N ALA A 163 -25.43 -22.30 -55.88
CA ALA A 163 -26.51 -21.31 -56.12
C ALA A 163 -26.15 -19.97 -55.42
N GLY A 164 -26.09 -18.87 -56.18
CA GLY A 164 -25.51 -17.57 -55.80
C GLY A 164 -26.39 -16.64 -54.95
N PRO A 165 -26.34 -15.29 -55.11
CA PRO A 165 -25.56 -14.48 -56.07
C PRO A 165 -24.49 -13.58 -55.42
N SER A 166 -23.47 -13.25 -56.22
CA SER A 166 -22.49 -12.20 -55.93
C SER A 166 -23.05 -10.83 -56.33
N LEU A 167 -22.70 -9.80 -55.57
CA LEU A 167 -22.76 -8.43 -56.04
C LEU A 167 -21.37 -7.81 -55.87
N LEU A 168 -20.85 -7.41 -57.02
CA LEU A 168 -19.53 -6.86 -57.29
C LEU A 168 -19.33 -5.51 -56.60
N SER A 169 -18.14 -5.36 -56.02
CA SER A 169 -17.52 -4.07 -55.74
C SER A 169 -17.46 -3.22 -57.01
N ARG A 170 -17.79 -1.94 -56.86
CA ARG A 170 -17.58 -0.91 -57.88
C ARG A 170 -16.72 0.18 -57.25
N GLU A 171 -15.45 0.21 -57.60
CA GLU A 171 -14.63 1.43 -57.58
C GLU A 171 -13.96 1.57 -58.96
N VAL A 172 -13.65 2.83 -59.28
CA VAL A 172 -13.59 3.49 -60.61
C VAL A 172 -12.56 2.90 -61.58
#